data_AF-A0A1W5C8V8-F1
#
_entry.id   AF-A0A1W5C8V8-F1
#
_cell.length_a   1.000
_cell.length_b   1.000
_cell.length_c   1.000
_cell.angle_alpha   90.00
_cell.angle_beta   90.00
_cell.angle_gamma   90.00
#
_symmetry.space_group_name_H-M   'P 1'
#
loop_
_entity.id
_entity.type
_entity.pdbx_description
1 polymer ?
#
loop_
_entity_poly.entity_id
_entity_poly.type
_entity_poly.pdbx_seq_one_letter_code
_entity_poly.pdbx_strand_id
1 'polypeptide(L)'
;MTKKKPSPQNRIWEKERRERLNKTFDDLQRLLPEHEPASTLSKVEILQRAIEHINKLQKKIKTLVEECHDPLKDHVKEQEVRLKRLLVRN
;
A
#
# COMPACT_ATOMS: atom_id res chain seq x y z
N MET A 1 43.59 -5.89 17.85
CA MET A 1 42.29 -5.61 18.49
C MET A 1 41.47 -6.89 18.57
N THR A 2 41.29 -7.46 19.76
CA THR A 2 40.52 -8.68 19.96
C THR A 2 39.02 -8.34 19.97
N LYS A 3 38.25 -8.81 18.98
CA LYS A 3 36.80 -8.61 18.97
C LYS A 3 36.21 -9.35 20.18
N LYS A 4 35.70 -8.61 21.17
CA LYS A 4 34.96 -9.18 22.30
C LYS A 4 33.81 -10.03 21.75
N LYS A 5 33.74 -11.30 22.14
CA LYS A 5 32.62 -12.19 21.77
C LYS A 5 31.32 -11.52 22.24
N PRO A 6 30.29 -11.41 21.39
CA PRO A 6 29.04 -10.78 21.77
C PRO A 6 28.45 -11.51 22.98
N SER A 7 27.92 -10.74 23.95
CA SER A 7 27.23 -11.28 25.12
C SER A 7 26.15 -12.29 24.69
N PRO A 8 25.95 -13.40 25.43
CA PRO A 8 24.87 -14.35 25.17
C PRO A 8 23.49 -13.67 25.02
N GLN A 9 23.22 -12.62 25.80
CA GLN A 9 21.99 -11.83 25.68
C GLN A 9 21.87 -11.12 24.32
N ASN A 10 22.96 -10.53 23.82
CA ASN A 10 22.96 -9.87 22.51
C ASN A 10 22.64 -10.87 21.38
N ARG A 11 23.09 -12.12 21.53
CA ARG A 11 22.77 -13.19 20.56
C ARG A 11 21.29 -13.56 20.58
N ILE A 12 20.68 -13.64 21.77
CA ILE A 12 19.25 -13.92 21.93
C ILE A 12 18.44 -12.78 21.31
N TRP A 13 18.76 -11.53 21.65
CA TRP A 13 18.05 -10.37 21.09
C TRP A 13 18.15 -10.29 19.57
N GLU A 14 19.31 -10.57 18.98
CA GLU A 14 19.44 -10.57 17.51
C GLU A 14 18.73 -11.77 16.86
N LYS A 15 18.61 -12.90 17.56
CA LYS A 15 17.78 -14.02 17.09
C LYS A 15 16.31 -13.60 17.03
N GLU A 16 15.77 -13.09 18.13
CA GLU A 16 14.37 -12.64 18.20
C GLU A 16 14.09 -11.50 17.20
N ARG A 17 15.04 -10.57 17.02
CA ARG A 17 14.92 -9.50 16.02
C ARG A 17 14.81 -10.06 14.60
N ARG A 18 15.63 -11.06 14.26
CA ARG A 18 15.59 -11.72 12.94
C ARG A 18 14.32 -12.54 12.75
N GLU A 19 13.83 -13.21 13.80
CA GLU A 19 12.57 -13.94 13.76
C GLU A 19 11.38 -13.00 13.49
N ARG A 20 11.31 -11.87 14.20
CA ARG A 20 10.30 -10.83 13.91
C ARG A 20 10.40 -10.32 12.48
N LEU A 21 11.62 -10.02 12.01
CA LEU A 21 11.84 -9.55 10.65
C LEU A 21 11.40 -10.57 9.60
N ASN A 22 11.75 -11.85 9.77
CA ASN A 22 11.36 -12.92 8.85
C ASN A 22 9.83 -13.09 8.81
N LYS A 23 9.17 -13.07 9.97
CA LYS A 23 7.71 -13.14 10.04
C LYS A 23 7.05 -12.00 9.25
N THR A 24 7.58 -10.78 9.34
CA THR A 24 7.07 -9.64 8.56
C THR A 24 7.25 -9.85 7.05
N PHE A 25 8.35 -10.47 6.61
CA PHE A 25 8.52 -10.85 5.20
C PHE A 25 7.51 -11.91 4.76
N ASP A 26 7.25 -12.92 5.59
CA ASP A 26 6.25 -13.96 5.30
C ASP A 26 4.85 -13.35 5.18
N ASP A 27 4.49 -12.44 6.09
CA ASP A 27 3.20 -11.74 6.06
C ASP A 27 3.08 -10.83 4.83
N LEU A 28 4.14 -10.10 4.48
CA LEU A 28 4.16 -9.26 3.27
C LEU A 28 4.04 -10.10 2.00
N GLN A 29 4.72 -11.24 1.95
CA GLN A 29 4.70 -12.16 0.82
C GLN A 29 3.28 -12.69 0.55
N ARG A 30 2.50 -13.00 1.59
CA ARG A 30 1.10 -13.48 1.47
C ARG A 30 0.14 -12.44 0.88
N LEU A 31 0.47 -11.15 0.97
CA LEU A 31 -0.34 -10.06 0.42
C LEU A 31 -0.07 -9.83 -1.07
N LEU A 32 1.00 -10.42 -1.62
CA LEU A 32 1.32 -10.28 -3.02
C LEU A 32 0.37 -11.14 -3.89
N PRO A 33 -0.02 -10.64 -5.07
CA PRO A 33 -0.80 -11.44 -6.02
C PRO A 33 0.01 -12.66 -6.47
N GLU A 34 -0.71 -13.74 -6.81
CA GLU A 34 -0.11 -15.00 -7.31
C GLU A 34 0.86 -15.66 -6.32
N HIS A 35 0.67 -15.40 -5.02
CA HIS A 35 1.45 -16.06 -3.99
C HIS A 35 1.10 -17.56 -3.92
N GLU A 36 1.99 -18.40 -4.44
CA GLU A 36 1.96 -19.82 -4.14
C GLU A 36 2.66 -20.11 -2.80
N PRO A 37 2.03 -20.87 -1.88
CA PRO A 37 2.65 -21.25 -0.62
C PRO A 37 3.98 -22.01 -0.76
N ALA A 38 4.23 -22.62 -1.92
CA ALA A 38 5.48 -23.31 -2.26
C ALA A 38 6.55 -22.38 -2.84
N SER A 39 6.18 -21.15 -3.23
CA SER A 39 7.11 -20.18 -3.81
C SER A 39 7.99 -19.58 -2.73
N THR A 40 9.30 -19.80 -2.84
CA THR A 40 10.30 -19.24 -1.94
C THR A 40 10.87 -17.97 -2.57
N LEU A 41 10.14 -16.86 -2.45
CA LEU A 41 10.64 -15.57 -2.87
C LEU A 41 11.76 -15.09 -1.93
N SER A 42 12.82 -14.55 -2.50
CA SER A 42 13.83 -13.86 -1.72
C SER A 42 13.27 -12.58 -1.11
N LYS A 43 13.86 -12.11 -0.01
CA LYS A 43 13.47 -10.85 0.64
C LYS A 43 13.50 -9.65 -0.32
N VAL A 44 14.45 -9.64 -1.26
CA VAL A 44 14.57 -8.56 -2.25
C VAL A 44 13.41 -8.61 -3.24
N GLU A 45 13.05 -9.81 -3.74
CA GLU A 45 11.91 -9.98 -4.63
C GLU A 45 10.59 -9.62 -3.94
N ILE A 46 10.42 -9.98 -2.66
CA ILE A 46 9.24 -9.60 -1.88
C ILE A 46 9.12 -8.07 -1.84
N LEU A 47 10.21 -7.34 -1.60
CA LEU A 47 10.21 -5.87 -1.59
C LEU A 47 9.90 -5.28 -2.97
N GLN A 48 10.54 -5.79 -4.02
CA GLN A 48 10.32 -5.32 -5.39
C GLN A 48 8.87 -5.51 -5.82
N ARG A 49 8.32 -6.71 -5.64
CA ARG A 49 6.93 -7.03 -5.97
C ARG A 49 5.94 -6.22 -5.12
N ALA A 50 6.24 -5.98 -3.84
CA ALA A 50 5.41 -5.13 -3.00
C ALA A 50 5.36 -3.69 -3.50
N ILE A 51 6.51 -3.10 -3.87
CA ILE A 51 6.59 -1.75 -4.44
C ILE A 51 5.77 -1.67 -5.73
N GLU A 52 5.93 -2.65 -6.63
CA GLU A 52 5.16 -2.71 -7.88
C GLU A 52 3.67 -2.85 -7.62
N HIS A 53 3.27 -3.70 -6.66
CA HIS A 53 1.87 -3.93 -6.36
C HIS A 53 1.20 -2.69 -5.74
N ILE A 54 1.88 -2.00 -4.82
CA ILE A 54 1.41 -0.73 -4.25
C ILE A 54 1.20 0.31 -5.36
N ASN A 55 2.16 0.45 -6.28
CA ASN A 55 2.04 1.37 -7.42
C ASN A 55 0.84 1.02 -8.32
N LYS A 56 0.59 -0.28 -8.57
CA LYS A 56 -0.58 -0.74 -9.34
C LYS A 56 -1.89 -0.39 -8.62
N LEU A 57 -1.98 -0.64 -7.31
CA LEU A 57 -3.15 -0.32 -6.51
C LEU A 57 -3.44 1.18 -6.47
N GLN A 58 -2.40 2.01 -6.28
CA GLN A 58 -2.54 3.47 -6.30
C GLN A 58 -3.05 3.99 -7.65
N LYS A 59 -2.52 3.46 -8.76
CA LYS A 59 -3.03 3.78 -10.11
C LYS A 59 -4.49 3.36 -10.27
N LYS A 60 -4.85 2.15 -9.83
CA LYS A 60 -6.24 1.65 -9.90
C LYS A 60 -7.19 2.53 -9.09
N ILE A 61 -6.81 2.95 -7.89
CA ILE A 61 -7.61 3.89 -7.08
C ILE A 61 -7.79 5.21 -7.81
N LYS A 62 -6.71 5.77 -8.38
CA LYS A 62 -6.79 7.02 -9.14
C LYS A 62 -7.77 6.91 -10.31
N THR A 63 -7.64 5.84 -11.12
CA THR A 63 -8.55 5.58 -12.23
C THR A 63 -9.99 5.40 -11.75
N LEU A 64 -10.24 4.64 -10.70
CA LEU A 64 -11.59 4.47 -10.15
C LEU A 64 -12.18 5.78 -9.62
N VAL A 65 -11.36 6.65 -9.02
CA VAL A 65 -11.81 7.99 -8.57
C VAL A 65 -12.10 8.90 -9.76
N GLU A 66 -11.31 8.83 -10.83
CA GLU A 66 -11.54 9.55 -12.09
C GLU A 66 -12.77 9.01 -12.84
N GLU A 67 -13.02 7.69 -12.83
CA GLU A 67 -14.21 7.07 -13.41
C GLU A 67 -15.46 7.30 -12.56
N CYS A 68 -15.31 7.38 -11.23
CA CYS A 68 -16.34 7.89 -10.32
C CYS A 68 -16.51 9.42 -10.41
N HIS A 69 -15.93 10.09 -11.41
CA HIS A 69 -16.38 11.41 -11.82
C HIS A 69 -17.85 11.32 -12.22
N ASP A 70 -18.71 11.53 -11.23
CA ASP A 70 -20.15 11.44 -11.37
C ASP A 70 -20.62 12.59 -12.27
N PRO A 71 -21.03 12.31 -13.53
CA PRO A 71 -21.50 13.35 -14.45
C PRO A 71 -22.74 14.06 -13.90
N LEU A 72 -23.50 13.37 -13.02
CA LEU A 72 -24.64 13.96 -12.33
C LEU A 72 -24.20 15.04 -11.35
N LYS A 73 -23.01 14.93 -10.75
CA LYS A 73 -22.48 15.93 -9.82
C LYS A 73 -22.16 17.25 -10.52
N ASP A 74 -21.71 17.17 -11.78
CA ASP A 74 -21.49 18.35 -12.62
C ASP A 74 -22.82 18.95 -13.10
N HIS A 75 -23.78 18.11 -13.52
CA HIS A 75 -25.12 18.57 -13.86
C HIS A 75 -25.85 19.22 -12.68
N VAL A 76 -25.74 18.65 -11.47
CA VAL A 76 -26.30 19.22 -10.24
C VAL A 76 -25.67 20.58 -9.96
N LYS A 77 -24.35 20.70 -10.04
CA LYS A 77 -23.66 22.00 -9.90
C LYS A 77 -24.14 23.03 -10.93
N GLU A 78 -24.31 22.62 -12.18
CA GLU A 78 -24.79 23.52 -13.23
C GLU A 78 -26.22 24.00 -12.94
N GLN A 79 -27.10 23.09 -12.52
CA GLN A 79 -28.46 23.41 -12.12
C GLN A 79 -28.52 24.34 -10.89
N GLU A 80 -27.67 24.11 -9.88
CA GLU A 80 -27.56 24.98 -8.71
C GLU A 80 -27.11 26.40 -9.07
N VAL A 81 -26.12 26.52 -9.96
CA VAL A 81 -25.67 27.83 -10.47
C VAL A 81 -26.81 28.54 -11.21
N ARG A 82 -27.56 27.80 -12.02
CA ARG A 82 -28.71 28.34 -12.76
C ARG A 82 -29.83 28.79 -11.83
N LEU A 83 -30.14 28.01 -10.79
CA LEU A 83 -31.11 28.37 -9.75
C LEU A 83 -30.68 29.63 -8.99
N LYS A 84 -29.41 29.74 -8.58
CA LYS A 84 -28.90 30.96 -7.92
C LYS A 84 -29.06 32.20 -8.80
N ARG A 85 -28.78 32.11 -10.11
CA ARG A 85 -28.98 33.24 -11.04
C ARG A 85 -30.45 33.64 -11.16
N LEU A 86 -31.36 32.68 -11.15
CA LEU A 86 -32.80 32.94 -11.22
C LEU A 86 -33.34 33.56 -9.93
N LEU A 87 -32.84 33.12 -8.78
CA LEU A 87 -33.21 33.67 -7.47
C LEU A 87 -32.71 35.09 -7.24
N VAL A 88 -31.58 35.50 -7.85
CA VAL A 88 -31.06 36.88 -7.77
C VAL A 88 -31.81 37.85 -8.70
N ARG A 89 -32.58 37.32 -9.66
CA ARG A 89 -33.31 38.11 -10.67
C ARG A 89 -34.75 38.45 -10.29
N ASN A 90 -35.28 37.80 -9.24
CA ASN A 90 -36.56 38.11 -8.61
C ASN A 90 -36.33 38.85 -7.30
#